data_AF-V2YH60-F1
#
_entry.id   AF-V2YH60-F1
#
_cell.length_a   1.000
_cell.length_b   1.000
_cell.length_c   1.000
_cell.angle_alpha   90.00
_cell.angle_beta   90.00
_cell.angle_gamma   90.00
#
_symmetry.space_group_name_H-M   'P 1'
#
loop_
_entity.id
_entity.type
_entity.pdbx_description
1 polymer ?
#
loop_
_entity_poly.entity_id
_entity_poly.type
_entity_poly.pdbx_seq_one_letter_code
_entity_poly.pdbx_strand_id
1 'polypeptide(L)' 'MKYYERLRQAREDADLTQAQAAEIIQTTQSYFSRQELGKKPFRVEQVAKLCEYYHVSSDYILGLSRDLNWPRNH' A
#
# COMPACT_ATOMS: atom_id res chain seq x y z
N MET A 1 -11.27 -6.08 -5.78
CA MET A 1 -10.53 -4.90 -5.31
C MET A 1 -9.06 -5.04 -5.69
N LYS A 2 -8.51 -4.06 -6.39
CA LYS A 2 -7.11 -3.99 -6.81
C LYS A 2 -6.23 -3.50 -5.65
N TYR A 3 -4.93 -3.74 -5.73
CA TYR A 3 -4.01 -3.47 -4.62
C TYR A 3 -3.96 -1.99 -4.19
N TYR A 4 -4.05 -1.05 -5.14
CA TYR A 4 -4.04 0.37 -4.84
C TYR A 4 -5.32 0.86 -4.14
N GLU A 5 -6.45 0.17 -4.34
CA GLU A 5 -7.69 0.43 -3.61
C GLU A 5 -7.55 -0.01 -2.14
N ARG A 6 -6.84 -1.11 -1.89
CA ARG A 6 -6.52 -1.57 -0.53
C ARG A 6 -5.55 -0.64 0.20
N LEU A 7 -4.55 -0.12 -0.53
CA LEU A 7 -3.65 0.90 0.02
C LEU A 7 -4.41 2.18 0.38
N ARG A 8 -5.37 2.58 -0.46
CA ARG A 8 -6.26 3.70 -0.16
C ARG A 8 -7.11 3.46 1.08
N GLN A 9 -7.71 2.28 1.22
CA GLN A 9 -8.47 1.92 2.42
C GLN A 9 -7.58 1.93 3.66
N ALA A 10 -6.39 1.33 3.61
CA ALA A 10 -5.46 1.34 4.73
C ALA A 10 -5.06 2.78 5.16
N ARG A 11 -4.93 3.71 4.20
CA ARG A 11 -4.72 5.13 4.49
C ARG A 11 -5.95 5.75 5.18
N GLU A 12 -7.14 5.47 4.69
CA GLU A 12 -8.40 5.98 5.24
C GLU A 12 -8.66 5.43 6.65
N ASP A 13 -8.37 4.15 6.89
CA ASP A 13 -8.44 3.50 8.22
C ASP A 13 -7.42 4.08 9.21
N ALA A 14 -6.32 4.64 8.71
CA ALA A 14 -5.30 5.33 9.51
C ALA A 14 -5.57 6.83 9.69
N ASP A 15 -6.75 7.33 9.29
CA ASP A 15 -7.16 8.74 9.35
C ASP A 15 -6.17 9.72 8.69
N LEU A 16 -5.42 9.26 7.67
CA LEU A 16 -4.44 10.08 6.98
C LEU A 16 -4.97 10.74 5.72
N THR A 17 -4.57 11.98 5.51
CA THR A 17 -4.71 12.66 4.21
C THR A 17 -3.74 12.07 3.18
N GLN A 18 -4.03 12.26 1.89
CA GLN A 18 -3.10 11.89 0.81
C GLN A 18 -1.75 12.63 0.89
N ALA A 19 -1.71 13.82 1.50
CA ALA A 19 -0.47 14.57 1.69
C ALA A 19 0.42 13.90 2.74
N GLN A 20 -0.13 13.56 3.91
CA GLN A 20 0.59 12.84 4.96
C GLN A 20 1.09 11.48 4.47
N ALA A 21 0.26 10.74 3.73
CA ALA A 21 0.67 9.45 3.17
C ALA A 21 1.76 9.57 2.10
N ALA A 22 1.75 10.67 1.32
CA ALA A 22 2.80 10.93 0.34
C ALA A 22 4.15 11.23 1.02
N GLU A 23 4.16 11.89 2.18
CA GLU A 23 5.37 12.14 2.97
C GLU A 23 6.03 10.84 3.45
N ILE A 24 5.22 9.85 3.87
CA ILE A 24 5.71 8.53 4.30
C ILE A 24 6.60 7.92 3.20
N ILE A 25 6.18 7.98 1.94
CA ILE A 25 6.90 7.38 0.82
C ILE A 25 7.70 8.39 -0.02
N GLN A 26 7.95 9.57 0.53
CA GLN A 26 8.76 10.64 -0.07
C GLN A 26 8.33 10.98 -1.52
N THR A 27 7.02 11.16 -1.72
CA THR A 27 6.44 11.58 -3.00
C THR A 27 5.56 12.81 -2.83
N THR A 28 5.01 13.32 -3.93
CA THR A 28 4.07 14.44 -3.89
C THR A 28 2.64 13.95 -3.72
N GLN A 29 1.78 14.73 -3.05
CA GLN A 29 0.36 14.40 -2.89
C GLN A 29 -0.33 14.11 -4.24
N SER A 30 0.00 14.88 -5.28
CA SER A 30 -0.58 14.70 -6.62
C SER A 30 -0.11 13.42 -7.32
N TYR A 31 1.10 12.96 -7.04
CA TYR A 31 1.59 11.67 -7.52
C TYR A 31 0.91 10.54 -6.74
N PHE A 32 0.89 10.62 -5.41
CA PHE A 32 0.21 9.67 -4.54
C PHE A 32 -1.27 9.49 -4.91
N SER A 33 -2.00 10.58 -5.16
CA SER A 33 -3.39 10.56 -5.63
C SER A 33 -3.55 9.79 -6.95
N ARG A 34 -2.64 9.98 -7.91
CA ARG A 34 -2.63 9.20 -9.15
C ARG A 34 -2.33 7.72 -8.90
N GLN A 35 -1.55 7.39 -7.88
CA GLN A 35 -1.31 6.00 -7.49
C GLN A 35 -2.55 5.36 -6.87
N GLU A 36 -3.26 6.04 -5.96
CA GLU A 36 -4.53 5.56 -5.39
C GLU A 36 -5.66 5.42 -6.42
N LEU A 37 -5.58 6.15 -7.53
CA LEU A 37 -6.50 6.01 -8.67
C LEU A 37 -6.06 4.93 -9.68
N GLY A 38 -4.94 4.24 -9.43
CA GLY A 38 -4.38 3.24 -10.35
C GLY A 38 -3.80 3.81 -11.66
N LYS A 39 -3.65 5.14 -11.76
CA LYS A 39 -3.08 5.83 -12.94
C LYS A 39 -1.55 5.77 -12.98
N LYS A 40 -0.92 5.53 -11.83
CA LYS A 40 0.52 5.26 -11.69
C LYS A 40 0.72 4.10 -10.73
N PRO A 41 1.69 3.20 -10.99
CA PRO A 41 1.95 2.11 -10.06
C PRO A 41 2.64 2.62 -8.78
N PHE A 42 2.46 1.91 -7.68
CA PHE A 42 3.38 2.00 -6.55
C PHE A 42 4.64 1.18 -6.88
N ARG A 43 5.81 1.73 -6.53
CA ARG A 43 7.04 0.92 -6.52
C ARG A 43 6.99 -0.07 -5.36
N VAL A 44 7.68 -1.20 -5.48
CA VAL A 44 7.64 -2.27 -4.47
C VAL A 44 8.09 -1.75 -3.10
N GLU A 45 9.10 -0.89 -3.06
CA GLU A 45 9.62 -0.28 -1.84
C GLU A 45 8.59 0.65 -1.18
N GLN A 46 7.77 1.33 -1.99
CA GLN A 46 6.68 2.16 -1.47
C GLN A 46 5.59 1.29 -0.84
N VAL A 47 5.23 0.17 -1.50
CA VAL A 47 4.24 -0.77 -0.96
C VAL A 47 4.73 -1.34 0.37
N ALA A 48 5.98 -1.80 0.44
CA ALA A 48 6.58 -2.33 1.66
C ALA A 48 6.53 -1.31 2.80
N LYS A 49 6.94 -0.07 2.54
CA LYS A 49 6.94 1.01 3.53
C LYS A 49 5.54 1.35 4.04
N LEU A 50 4.54 1.35 3.15
CA LEU A 50 3.14 1.56 3.55
C LEU A 50 2.59 0.36 4.34
N CYS A 51 2.98 -0.87 3.99
CA CYS A 51 2.59 -2.07 4.75
C CYS A 51 3.13 -2.02 6.18
N GLU A 52 4.41 -1.68 6.35
CA GLU A 52 5.02 -1.49 7.67
C GLU A 52 4.35 -0.37 8.46
N TYR A 53 4.10 0.78 7.82
CA TYR A 53 3.48 1.93 8.47
C TYR A 53 2.04 1.66 8.91
N TYR A 54 1.22 1.06 8.03
CA TYR A 54 -0.18 0.77 8.34
C TYR A 54 -0.38 -0.54 9.12
N HIS A 55 0.69 -1.25 9.46
CA HIS A 55 0.65 -2.55 10.14
C HIS A 55 -0.24 -3.59 9.43
N VAL A 56 -0.17 -3.64 8.09
CA VAL A 56 -0.89 -4.60 7.25
C VAL A 56 0.07 -5.46 6.44
N SER A 57 -0.31 -6.72 6.16
CA SER A 57 0.54 -7.58 5.33
C SER A 57 0.49 -7.20 3.85
N SER A 58 1.60 -7.41 3.16
CA SER A 58 1.65 -7.30 1.69
C SER A 58 0.67 -8.24 1.02
N ASP A 59 0.46 -9.46 1.56
CA ASP A 59 -0.53 -10.41 1.04
C ASP A 59 -1.95 -9.82 1.05
N TYR A 60 -2.33 -9.13 2.13
CA TYR A 60 -3.60 -8.43 2.19
C TYR A 60 -3.69 -7.35 1.12
N ILE A 61 -2.68 -6.48 1.02
CA ILE A 61 -2.63 -5.40 0.03
C ILE A 61 -2.66 -5.93 -1.41
N LEU A 62 -1.94 -7.01 -1.70
CA LEU A 62 -1.88 -7.62 -3.01
C LEU A 62 -3.11 -8.49 -3.32
N GLY A 63 -3.95 -8.79 -2.32
CA GLY A 63 -5.14 -9.62 -2.47
C GLY A 63 -4.83 -11.10 -2.65
N LEU A 64 -3.71 -11.57 -2.09
CA LEU A 64 -3.27 -12.96 -2.13
C LEU A 64 -4.05 -13.81 -1.11
N SER A 65 -4.30 -15.07 -1.45
CA SER A 65 -4.96 -16.01 -0.53
C SER A 65 -4.01 -16.43 0.59
N ARG A 66 -4.56 -16.64 1.79
CA ARG A 66 -3.81 -17.19 2.94
C ARG A 66 -3.40 -18.66 2.72
N ASP A 67 -4.03 -19.35 1.78
CA ASP A 67 -3.76 -20.76 1.46
C ASP A 67 -2.58 -20.95 0.48
N LEU A 68 -1.88 -19.87 0.12
CA LEU A 68 -0.68 -19.96 -0.71
C LEU A 68 0.47 -20.54 0.11
N ASN A 69 1.17 -21.52 -0.48
CA ASN A 69 2.39 -22.06 0.09
C ASN A 69 3.52 -21.03 -0.07
N TRP A 70 4.15 -20.65 1.05
CA TRP A 70 5.39 -19.87 1.05
C TRP A 70 6.46 -20.60 1.89
N PRO A 71 7.73 -20.58 1.50
CA PRO A 71 8.79 -21.20 2.29
C PRO A 71 9.00 -20.38 3.58
N ARG A 72 8.49 -20.87 4.72
CA ARG A 72 8.58 -20.21 6.04
C ARG A 72 9.99 -20.23 6.65
N ASN A 73 10.90 -21.07 6.14
CA ASN A 73 12.16 -21.39 6.81
C ASN A 73 13.35 -21.39 5.83
N HIS A 74 14.33 -20.54 6.12
CA HIS A 74 15.75 -20.78 5.89
C HIS A 74 16.49 -20.45 7.18
#